data_AF-A0A7C3HF76-F1
#
_entry.id   AF-A0A7C3HF76-F1
#
_cell.length_a   1.000
_cell.length_b   1.000
_cell.length_c   1.000
_cell.angle_alpha   90.00
_cell.angle_beta   90.00
_cell.angle_gamma   90.00
#
_symmetry.space_group_name_H-M   'P 1'
#
loop_
_entity.id
_entity.type
_entity.pdbx_description
1 polymer ?
#
loop_
_entity_poly.entity_id
_entity_poly.type
_entity_poly.pdbx_seq_one_letter_code
_entity_poly.pdbx_strand_id
1 'polypeptide(L)'
;MKVLMFLALASQLFTPLWAWARTAPVTLTIDGDGVAVKRALKLSDPGESHASATIEFSSRSGQAYHLHVKHKDLPDNRSYPGNLDITLKDAAGKKLGYLFFANNGIAALQGIGTLGFIVAVDGKPMDVKLRFSNKVAGNLHVAELGDERLISDTLVPRFGFQMIRPMLLPETQKGVRSRTYSLDAHPYAMNYTLRDLHDGMVQFQYNLYARSDNGQSLLARFYYNADSLANLREGMFAGKYFDPKNGTFKLVYYPAMGQTEPPQAASSKEIVR
;
A
#
# COMPACT_ATOMS: atom_id res chain seq x y z
N MET A 1 -4.64 8.27 -68.22
CA MET A 1 -3.54 8.11 -67.24
C MET A 1 -4.16 7.76 -65.90
N LYS A 2 -4.11 6.49 -65.49
CA LYS A 2 -4.74 5.98 -64.26
C LYS A 2 -3.74 6.12 -63.11
N VAL A 3 -4.10 6.90 -62.09
CA VAL A 3 -3.41 6.91 -60.80
C VAL A 3 -3.89 5.69 -60.02
N LEU A 4 -3.02 4.71 -59.87
CA LEU A 4 -3.22 3.54 -59.02
C LEU A 4 -2.27 3.70 -57.83
N MET A 5 -2.78 4.20 -56.71
CA MET A 5 -2.02 4.19 -55.46
C MET A 5 -3.00 4.28 -54.29
N PHE A 6 -2.69 3.54 -53.22
CA PHE A 6 -3.42 3.45 -51.94
C PHE A 6 -4.51 2.37 -51.83
N LEU A 7 -4.06 1.12 -51.80
CA LEU A 7 -4.70 0.04 -51.04
C LEU A 7 -3.61 -0.77 -50.32
N ALA A 8 -2.94 -0.12 -49.37
CA ALA A 8 -1.93 -0.76 -48.52
C ALA A 8 -1.78 -0.04 -47.16
N LEU A 9 -2.88 0.44 -46.57
CA LEU A 9 -2.81 1.15 -45.28
C LEU A 9 -4.01 0.88 -44.37
N ALA A 10 -4.41 -0.39 -44.22
CA ALA A 10 -5.50 -0.76 -43.31
C ALA A 10 -5.26 -2.08 -42.55
N SER A 11 -4.01 -2.48 -42.32
CA SER A 11 -3.68 -3.69 -41.54
C SER A 11 -2.60 -3.49 -40.48
N GLN A 12 -2.22 -2.25 -40.14
CA GLN A 12 -1.14 -1.97 -39.18
C GLN A 12 -1.54 -1.15 -37.95
N LEU A 13 -2.82 -0.99 -37.61
CA LEU A 13 -3.23 -0.18 -36.44
C LEU A 13 -4.12 -0.90 -35.42
N PHE A 14 -4.13 -2.22 -35.39
CA PHE A 14 -4.64 -2.97 -34.25
C PHE A 14 -3.76 -4.18 -33.98
N THR A 15 -2.51 -3.95 -33.55
CA THR A 15 -1.87 -4.92 -32.67
C THR A 15 -2.62 -4.88 -31.34
N PRO A 16 -3.25 -5.97 -30.88
CA PRO A 16 -3.73 -6.03 -29.51
C PRO A 16 -2.51 -5.95 -28.61
N LEU A 17 -2.23 -4.76 -28.13
CA LEU A 17 -1.22 -4.54 -27.11
C LEU A 17 -1.79 -5.16 -25.81
N TRP A 18 -1.19 -6.30 -25.43
CA TRP A 18 -1.04 -6.82 -24.07
C TRP A 18 -2.16 -7.75 -23.56
N ALA A 19 -2.27 -8.93 -24.17
CA ALA A 19 -2.33 -10.13 -23.33
C ALA A 19 -0.90 -10.40 -22.82
N TRP A 20 -0.71 -11.15 -21.73
CA TRP A 20 0.57 -11.54 -21.11
C TRP A 20 1.03 -10.68 -19.92
N ALA A 21 0.29 -10.79 -18.82
CA ALA A 21 0.75 -11.62 -17.71
C ALA A 21 -0.47 -12.32 -17.06
N ARG A 22 -0.75 -13.58 -17.39
CA ARG A 22 -1.78 -14.37 -16.68
C ARG A 22 -1.41 -14.61 -15.22
N THR A 23 -0.11 -14.56 -14.90
CA THR A 23 0.38 -14.70 -13.54
C THR A 23 1.59 -13.80 -13.28
N ALA A 24 1.75 -13.34 -12.03
CA ALA A 24 2.97 -12.75 -11.51
C ALA A 24 3.67 -13.71 -10.53
N PRO A 25 4.99 -13.89 -10.66
CA PRO A 25 5.77 -14.54 -9.62
C PRO A 25 5.86 -13.60 -8.41
N VAL A 26 5.60 -14.12 -7.22
CA VAL A 26 5.66 -13.34 -5.97
C VAL A 26 6.51 -14.09 -4.97
N THR A 27 7.49 -13.42 -4.38
CA THR A 27 8.19 -13.94 -3.20
C THR A 27 7.49 -13.42 -1.96
N LEU A 28 6.86 -14.33 -1.22
CA LEU A 28 6.34 -14.08 0.11
C LEU A 28 7.46 -14.34 1.13
N THR A 29 7.66 -13.38 2.03
CA THR A 29 8.50 -13.54 3.22
C THR A 29 7.67 -13.21 4.46
N ILE A 30 7.78 -14.04 5.50
CA ILE A 30 7.20 -13.78 6.83
C ILE A 30 8.29 -13.94 7.86
N ASP A 31 8.60 -12.88 8.60
CA ASP A 31 9.66 -12.85 9.60
C ASP A 31 9.15 -12.25 10.92
N GLY A 32 9.46 -12.87 12.06
CA GLY A 32 9.10 -12.37 13.38
C GLY A 32 8.80 -13.47 14.40
N ASP A 33 9.10 -13.24 15.68
CA ASP A 33 8.89 -14.21 16.77
C ASP A 33 9.37 -15.66 16.48
N GLY A 34 10.56 -15.77 15.89
CA GLY A 34 11.12 -17.07 15.50
C GLY A 34 10.45 -17.74 14.30
N VAL A 35 9.53 -17.05 13.63
CA VAL A 35 9.06 -17.36 12.27
C VAL A 35 10.09 -16.87 11.26
N ALA A 36 10.41 -17.72 10.29
CA ALA A 36 11.16 -17.38 9.09
C ALA A 36 10.60 -18.20 7.92
N VAL A 37 9.60 -17.66 7.23
CA VAL A 37 8.96 -18.30 6.07
C VAL A 37 9.37 -17.58 4.82
N LYS A 38 9.85 -18.33 3.83
CA LYS A 38 10.04 -17.85 2.44
C LYS A 38 9.32 -18.78 1.49
N ARG A 39 8.45 -18.24 0.64
CA ARG A 39 7.65 -18.99 -0.34
C ARG A 39 7.61 -18.26 -1.67
N ALA A 40 7.76 -19.01 -2.75
CA ALA A 40 7.42 -18.53 -4.08
C ALA A 40 5.93 -18.81 -4.33
N LEU A 41 5.19 -17.78 -4.71
CA LEU A 41 3.79 -17.84 -5.09
C LEU A 41 3.67 -17.48 -6.57
N LYS A 42 2.58 -17.94 -7.19
CA LYS A 42 2.08 -17.40 -8.46
C LYS A 42 0.74 -16.76 -8.13
N LEU A 43 0.55 -15.51 -8.51
CA LEU A 43 -0.73 -14.82 -8.39
C LEU A 43 -1.26 -14.50 -9.79
N SER A 44 -2.53 -14.72 -10.04
CA SER A 44 -3.20 -14.37 -11.31
C SER A 44 -4.27 -13.30 -11.11
N ASP A 45 -4.84 -12.83 -12.21
CA ASP A 45 -6.05 -12.01 -12.17
C ASP A 45 -7.25 -12.79 -11.59
N PRO A 46 -8.29 -12.08 -11.12
CA PRO A 46 -9.51 -12.70 -10.61
C PRO A 46 -10.16 -13.61 -11.66
N GLY A 47 -10.75 -14.73 -11.22
CA GLY A 47 -11.33 -15.74 -12.12
C GLY A 47 -10.33 -16.74 -12.69
N GLU A 48 -9.02 -16.53 -12.52
CA GLU A 48 -7.99 -17.49 -12.89
C GLU A 48 -7.53 -18.40 -11.73
N SER A 49 -6.81 -19.49 -12.05
CA SER A 49 -6.48 -20.58 -11.12
C SER A 49 -5.57 -20.20 -9.94
N HIS A 50 -4.93 -19.03 -9.99
CA HIS A 50 -3.97 -18.55 -9.00
C HIS A 50 -4.38 -17.22 -8.37
N ALA A 51 -5.68 -16.91 -8.36
CA ALA A 51 -6.19 -15.67 -7.77
C ALA A 51 -6.10 -15.67 -6.23
N SER A 52 -5.74 -16.80 -5.58
CA SER A 52 -5.57 -16.84 -4.13
C SER A 52 -4.54 -17.89 -3.68
N ALA A 53 -3.98 -17.67 -2.49
CA ALA A 53 -3.11 -18.59 -1.79
C ALA A 53 -3.38 -18.53 -0.28
N THR A 54 -3.25 -19.68 0.39
CA THR A 54 -3.26 -19.77 1.85
C THR A 54 -1.93 -20.37 2.30
N ILE A 55 -1.30 -19.73 3.29
CA ILE A 55 -0.01 -20.14 3.85
C ILE A 55 -0.20 -20.35 5.35
N GLU A 56 0.09 -21.55 5.79
CA GLU A 56 0.05 -21.94 7.20
C GLU A 56 1.47 -21.99 7.75
N PHE A 57 1.66 -21.46 8.95
CA PHE A 57 2.95 -21.43 9.62
C PHE A 57 2.77 -21.30 11.13
N SER A 58 3.82 -21.60 11.88
CA SER A 58 3.83 -21.49 13.33
C SER A 58 5.03 -20.70 13.83
N SER A 59 4.86 -20.00 14.94
CA SER A 59 5.97 -19.39 15.69
C SER A 59 6.83 -20.44 16.39
N ARG A 60 7.93 -20.00 17.00
CA ARG A 60 8.80 -20.85 17.81
C ARG A 60 8.07 -21.50 19.00
N SER A 61 7.05 -20.84 19.55
CA SER A 61 6.24 -21.38 20.66
C SER A 61 5.20 -22.41 20.21
N GLY A 62 5.08 -22.67 18.91
CA GLY A 62 4.09 -23.59 18.34
C GLY A 62 2.74 -22.95 18.01
N GLN A 63 2.56 -21.66 18.31
CA GLN A 63 1.33 -20.94 17.95
C GLN A 63 1.18 -20.89 16.42
N ALA A 64 0.04 -21.36 15.92
CA ALA A 64 -0.27 -21.44 14.50
C ALA A 64 -0.97 -20.17 13.97
N TYR A 65 -0.68 -19.87 12.70
CA TYR A 65 -1.17 -18.71 11.96
C TYR A 65 -1.52 -19.09 10.52
N HIS A 66 -2.46 -18.34 9.95
CA HIS A 66 -2.87 -18.47 8.55
C HIS A 66 -2.76 -17.12 7.84
N LEU A 67 -2.00 -17.08 6.75
CA LEU A 67 -1.95 -15.94 5.84
C LEU A 67 -2.75 -16.28 4.58
N HIS A 68 -3.78 -15.50 4.30
CA HIS A 68 -4.54 -15.57 3.06
C HIS A 68 -4.16 -14.40 2.16
N VAL A 69 -3.79 -14.70 0.93
CA VAL A 69 -3.56 -13.72 -0.15
C VAL A 69 -4.63 -13.97 -1.21
N LYS A 70 -5.36 -12.93 -1.61
CA LYS A 70 -6.43 -13.05 -2.60
C LYS A 70 -6.50 -11.82 -3.49
N HIS A 71 -6.38 -12.03 -4.80
CA HIS A 71 -6.71 -11.05 -5.82
C HIS A 71 -8.20 -11.18 -6.18
N LYS A 72 -8.92 -10.07 -6.23
CA LYS A 72 -10.36 -10.05 -6.52
C LYS A 72 -10.75 -8.80 -7.32
N ASP A 73 -11.84 -8.90 -8.04
CA ASP A 73 -12.47 -7.75 -8.68
C ASP A 73 -13.09 -6.83 -7.64
N LEU A 74 -13.02 -5.53 -7.93
CA LEU A 74 -13.80 -4.50 -7.27
C LEU A 74 -15.03 -4.19 -8.13
N PRO A 75 -16.11 -3.68 -7.51
CA PRO A 75 -17.27 -3.23 -8.29
C PRO A 75 -16.88 -2.16 -9.32
N ASP A 76 -17.56 -2.16 -10.48
CA ASP A 76 -17.26 -1.26 -11.61
C ASP A 76 -17.34 0.24 -11.30
N ASN A 77 -17.97 0.61 -10.17
CA ASN A 77 -18.04 1.99 -9.70
C ASN A 77 -16.82 2.44 -8.87
N ARG A 78 -15.73 1.66 -8.87
CA ARG A 78 -14.47 1.99 -8.19
C ARG A 78 -13.43 2.51 -9.18
N SER A 79 -12.51 3.34 -8.68
CA SER A 79 -11.41 3.91 -9.46
C SER A 79 -10.38 2.87 -9.90
N TYR A 80 -10.35 1.70 -9.26
CA TYR A 80 -9.48 0.58 -9.59
C TYR A 80 -10.34 -0.66 -9.84
N PRO A 81 -10.02 -1.48 -10.85
CA PRO A 81 -10.78 -2.68 -11.19
C PRO A 81 -10.50 -3.85 -10.24
N GLY A 82 -9.31 -3.89 -9.62
CA GLY A 82 -8.87 -5.02 -8.81
C GLY A 82 -8.35 -4.62 -7.43
N ASN A 83 -8.26 -5.63 -6.56
CA ASN A 83 -7.64 -5.48 -5.25
C ASN A 83 -6.93 -6.75 -4.80
N LEU A 84 -5.74 -6.58 -4.23
CA LEU A 84 -5.03 -7.62 -3.50
C LEU A 84 -5.34 -7.52 -1.99
N ASP A 85 -6.10 -8.49 -1.49
CA ASP A 85 -6.32 -8.69 -0.06
C ASP A 85 -5.22 -9.58 0.52
N ILE A 86 -4.60 -9.14 1.61
CA ILE A 86 -3.69 -9.95 2.41
C ILE A 86 -4.21 -9.95 3.85
N THR A 87 -4.60 -11.11 4.38
CA THR A 87 -5.16 -11.26 5.72
C THR A 87 -4.36 -12.25 6.54
N LEU A 88 -3.85 -11.79 7.67
CA LEU A 88 -3.22 -12.63 8.68
C LEU A 88 -4.21 -12.96 9.79
N LYS A 89 -4.30 -14.23 10.17
CA LYS A 89 -5.15 -14.74 11.25
C LYS A 89 -4.38 -15.65 12.19
N ASP A 90 -4.87 -15.77 13.42
CA ASP A 90 -4.49 -16.86 14.32
C ASP A 90 -5.25 -18.17 13.99
N ALA A 91 -4.92 -19.24 14.71
CA ALA A 91 -5.57 -20.55 14.60
C ALA A 91 -7.09 -20.54 14.87
N ALA A 92 -7.58 -19.58 15.65
CA ALA A 92 -9.02 -19.40 15.93
C ALA A 92 -9.74 -18.62 14.81
N GLY A 93 -9.00 -18.18 13.77
CA GLY A 93 -9.53 -17.38 12.67
C GLY A 93 -9.70 -15.90 12.99
N LYS A 94 -9.21 -15.43 14.15
CA LYS A 94 -9.23 -14.01 14.51
C LYS A 94 -8.22 -13.27 13.63
N LYS A 95 -8.66 -12.17 13.02
CA LYS A 95 -7.79 -11.32 12.19
C LYS A 95 -6.81 -10.57 13.09
N LEU A 96 -5.54 -10.60 12.70
CA LEU A 96 -4.45 -9.90 13.38
C LEU A 96 -3.96 -8.71 12.54
N GLY A 97 -3.92 -8.89 11.22
CA GLY A 97 -3.53 -7.86 10.26
C GLY A 97 -4.27 -8.04 8.95
N TYR A 98 -4.55 -6.93 8.27
CA TYR A 98 -5.16 -6.93 6.96
C TYR A 98 -4.60 -5.79 6.11
N LEU A 99 -4.32 -6.07 4.85
CA LEU A 99 -3.92 -5.09 3.85
C LEU A 99 -4.80 -5.25 2.61
N PHE A 100 -5.47 -4.16 2.25
CA PHE A 100 -6.17 -3.97 0.98
C PHE A 100 -5.27 -3.12 0.09
N PHE A 101 -4.95 -3.59 -1.11
CA PHE A 101 -4.17 -2.84 -2.10
C PHE A 101 -4.92 -2.77 -3.42
N ALA A 102 -5.53 -1.61 -3.69
CA ALA A 102 -6.23 -1.35 -4.94
C ALA A 102 -5.23 -1.26 -6.09
N ASN A 103 -5.54 -1.91 -7.22
CA ASN A 103 -4.61 -2.03 -8.34
C ASN A 103 -5.34 -2.23 -9.68
N ASN A 104 -4.58 -2.05 -10.77
CA ASN A 104 -5.04 -2.23 -12.15
C ASN A 104 -4.72 -3.64 -12.69
N GLY A 105 -4.92 -4.67 -11.86
CA GLY A 105 -4.65 -6.07 -12.21
C GLY A 105 -3.22 -6.51 -11.95
N ILE A 106 -2.93 -7.76 -12.29
CA ILE A 106 -1.68 -8.44 -11.92
C ILE A 106 -0.44 -7.80 -12.58
N ALA A 107 -0.59 -7.23 -13.77
CA ALA A 107 0.48 -6.52 -14.47
C ALA A 107 0.95 -5.28 -13.68
N ALA A 108 0.02 -4.52 -13.09
CA ALA A 108 0.35 -3.39 -12.24
C ALA A 108 1.10 -3.82 -10.97
N LEU A 109 0.71 -4.97 -10.39
CA LEU A 109 1.40 -5.54 -9.23
C LEU A 109 2.86 -5.91 -9.50
N GLN A 110 3.23 -6.22 -10.75
CA GLN A 110 4.64 -6.44 -11.11
C GLN A 110 5.48 -5.15 -11.11
N GLY A 111 4.85 -3.98 -11.25
CA GLY A 111 5.52 -2.68 -11.25
C GLY A 111 5.90 -2.19 -9.84
N ILE A 112 5.14 -2.56 -8.82
CA ILE A 112 5.24 -1.98 -7.47
C ILE A 112 6.36 -2.51 -6.57
N GLY A 113 7.22 -3.42 -7.06
CA GLY A 113 8.38 -3.92 -6.32
C GLY A 113 8.03 -4.74 -5.07
N THR A 114 7.80 -4.06 -3.94
CA THR A 114 7.52 -4.65 -2.62
C THR A 114 6.39 -3.93 -1.89
N LEU A 115 5.48 -4.73 -1.33
CA LEU A 115 4.38 -4.29 -0.47
C LEU A 115 4.33 -5.19 0.76
N GLY A 116 4.05 -4.63 1.93
CA GLY A 116 3.93 -5.44 3.14
C GLY A 116 3.30 -4.74 4.33
N PHE A 117 3.17 -5.50 5.40
CA PHE A 117 2.79 -4.97 6.70
C PHE A 117 3.48 -5.71 7.84
N ILE A 118 3.75 -4.96 8.90
CA ILE A 118 4.16 -5.47 10.20
C ILE A 118 2.97 -5.33 11.13
N VAL A 119 2.67 -6.36 11.91
CA VAL A 119 1.73 -6.26 13.03
C VAL A 119 2.34 -6.85 14.30
N ALA A 120 2.03 -6.25 15.44
CA ALA A 120 2.40 -6.77 16.74
C ALA A 120 1.46 -7.92 17.10
N VAL A 121 2.02 -9.12 17.20
CA VAL A 121 1.37 -10.34 17.71
C VAL A 121 2.03 -10.67 19.04
N ASP A 122 1.24 -10.72 20.10
CA ASP A 122 1.72 -10.92 21.48
C ASP A 122 2.87 -9.97 21.88
N GLY A 123 2.76 -8.70 21.44
CA GLY A 123 3.76 -7.66 21.70
C GLY A 123 5.02 -7.73 20.83
N LYS A 124 5.13 -8.71 19.92
CA LYS A 124 6.28 -8.87 19.02
C LYS A 124 5.91 -8.57 17.58
N PRO A 125 6.75 -7.84 16.82
CA PRO A 125 6.47 -7.56 15.43
C PRO A 125 6.61 -8.81 14.56
N MET A 126 5.64 -9.00 13.67
CA MET A 126 5.70 -9.97 12.58
C MET A 126 5.50 -9.23 11.25
N ASP A 127 6.50 -9.32 10.38
CA ASP A 127 6.55 -8.69 9.06
C ASP A 127 6.08 -9.67 7.99
N VAL A 128 5.04 -9.29 7.24
CA VAL A 128 4.53 -9.99 6.07
C VAL A 128 4.85 -9.16 4.84
N LYS A 129 5.67 -9.69 3.95
CA LYS A 129 6.22 -8.99 2.79
C LYS A 129 5.97 -9.75 1.50
N LEU A 130 5.38 -9.10 0.51
CA LEU A 130 5.23 -9.61 -0.85
C LEU A 130 6.13 -8.80 -1.79
N ARG A 131 7.03 -9.51 -2.47
CA ARG A 131 7.88 -8.95 -3.52
C ARG A 131 7.45 -9.49 -4.88
N PHE A 132 6.99 -8.61 -5.76
CA PHE A 132 6.46 -8.95 -7.08
C PHE A 132 7.48 -8.85 -8.20
N SER A 133 8.56 -8.10 -7.96
CA SER A 133 9.62 -7.90 -8.94
C SER A 133 10.98 -8.16 -8.33
N ASN A 134 11.84 -8.79 -9.12
CA ASN A 134 13.26 -8.87 -8.84
C ASN A 134 14.00 -7.62 -9.32
N LYS A 135 13.33 -6.66 -9.99
CA LYS A 135 13.94 -5.35 -10.24
C LYS A 135 14.36 -4.77 -8.90
N VAL A 136 15.65 -4.49 -8.79
CA VAL A 136 16.29 -4.05 -7.56
C VAL A 136 16.41 -2.54 -7.57
N ALA A 137 16.70 -1.93 -8.73
CA ALA A 137 17.00 -0.51 -8.82
C ALA A 137 15.83 0.33 -9.32
N GLY A 138 15.59 1.44 -8.62
CA GLY A 138 14.79 2.57 -9.09
C GLY A 138 15.67 3.81 -9.29
N ASN A 139 15.03 4.94 -9.57
CA ASN A 139 15.68 6.24 -9.66
C ASN A 139 14.95 7.31 -8.83
N LEU A 140 14.22 6.88 -7.80
CA LEU A 140 13.45 7.77 -6.93
C LEU A 140 14.16 7.97 -5.60
N HIS A 141 14.30 9.23 -5.23
CA HIS A 141 14.80 9.68 -3.94
C HIS A 141 13.81 10.63 -3.25
N VAL A 142 13.81 10.64 -1.92
CA VAL A 142 12.99 11.54 -1.11
C VAL A 142 13.23 13.01 -1.45
N ALA A 143 14.45 13.36 -1.86
CA ALA A 143 14.81 14.72 -2.30
C ALA A 143 14.01 15.17 -3.55
N GLU A 144 13.63 14.24 -4.42
CA GLU A 144 12.93 14.51 -5.67
C GLU A 144 11.41 14.66 -5.49
N LEU A 145 10.91 14.38 -4.29
CA LEU A 145 9.48 14.48 -3.99
C LEU A 145 8.99 15.93 -3.90
N GLY A 146 9.87 16.94 -3.82
CA GLY A 146 9.47 18.35 -3.83
C GLY A 146 8.36 18.65 -2.83
N ASP A 147 7.22 19.16 -3.33
CA ASP A 147 6.00 19.43 -2.57
C ASP A 147 4.91 18.33 -2.73
N GLU A 148 5.31 17.10 -3.02
CA GLU A 148 4.37 15.97 -3.15
C GLU A 148 3.52 15.84 -1.89
N ARG A 149 2.21 15.99 -2.07
CA ARG A 149 1.23 15.90 -0.99
C ARG A 149 0.74 14.46 -0.88
N LEU A 150 0.68 13.97 0.35
CA LEU A 150 0.07 12.69 0.67
C LEU A 150 -1.23 12.93 1.43
N ILE A 151 -2.21 12.05 1.30
CA ILE A 151 -3.37 12.08 2.19
C ILE A 151 -3.17 11.06 3.31
N SER A 152 -3.27 11.56 4.54
CA SER A 152 -3.42 10.73 5.73
C SER A 152 -4.90 10.49 5.95
N ASP A 153 -5.32 9.23 5.98
CA ASP A 153 -6.63 8.85 6.49
C ASP A 153 -6.47 7.78 7.60
N THR A 154 -6.81 8.16 8.83
CA THR A 154 -6.89 7.26 9.99
C THR A 154 -8.33 7.20 10.47
N LEU A 155 -8.85 5.99 10.67
CA LEU A 155 -10.16 5.78 11.29
C LEU A 155 -10.06 4.79 12.46
N VAL A 156 -10.58 5.19 13.62
CA VAL A 156 -10.69 4.38 14.83
C VAL A 156 -12.15 4.38 15.31
N PRO A 157 -13.00 3.48 14.79
CA PRO A 157 -14.45 3.53 15.02
C PRO A 157 -14.85 3.45 16.49
N ARG A 158 -14.11 2.68 17.30
CA ARG A 158 -14.42 2.53 18.73
C ARG A 158 -14.37 3.86 19.48
N PHE A 159 -13.53 4.78 19.04
CA PHE A 159 -13.39 6.11 19.64
C PHE A 159 -14.19 7.18 18.89
N GLY A 160 -14.96 6.81 17.86
CA GLY A 160 -15.61 7.79 16.98
C GLY A 160 -14.61 8.72 16.28
N PHE A 161 -13.35 8.30 16.14
CA PHE A 161 -12.28 9.15 15.65
C PHE A 161 -12.01 8.91 14.17
N GLN A 162 -11.95 10.01 13.39
CA GLN A 162 -11.45 10.00 12.02
C GLN A 162 -10.57 11.22 11.76
N MET A 163 -9.46 11.01 11.06
CA MET A 163 -8.53 12.05 10.66
C MET A 163 -8.21 11.89 9.17
N ILE A 164 -8.76 12.78 8.34
CA ILE A 164 -8.42 12.90 6.92
C ILE A 164 -7.76 14.26 6.71
N ARG A 165 -6.54 14.28 6.17
CA ARG A 165 -5.89 15.56 5.80
C ARG A 165 -4.79 15.38 4.75
N PRO A 166 -4.56 16.41 3.92
CA PRO A 166 -3.34 16.52 3.16
C PRO A 166 -2.15 16.74 4.08
N MET A 167 -1.02 16.18 3.70
CA MET A 167 0.24 16.29 4.42
C MET A 167 1.38 16.54 3.45
N LEU A 168 2.23 17.48 3.83
CA LEU A 168 3.57 17.60 3.31
C LEU A 168 4.50 17.13 4.44
N LEU A 169 5.22 16.03 4.20
CA LEU A 169 6.08 15.44 5.23
C LEU A 169 7.37 16.25 5.31
N PRO A 170 7.72 16.81 6.48
CA PRO A 170 8.96 17.57 6.64
C PRO A 170 10.15 16.62 6.60
N GLU A 171 11.28 17.11 6.10
CA GLU A 171 12.55 16.40 6.21
C GLU A 171 12.99 16.37 7.69
N THR A 172 13.24 15.18 8.20
CA THR A 172 13.74 15.00 9.57
C THR A 172 15.23 14.69 9.60
N GLN A 173 15.75 14.11 8.51
CA GLN A 173 17.16 13.88 8.25
C GLN A 173 17.33 13.55 6.75
N LYS A 174 18.57 13.59 6.26
CA LYS A 174 18.87 13.28 4.85
C LYS A 174 18.23 11.96 4.42
N GLY A 175 17.45 12.00 3.34
CA GLY A 175 16.76 10.84 2.77
C GLY A 175 15.56 10.35 3.59
N VAL A 176 15.07 11.12 4.57
CA VAL A 176 13.89 10.75 5.36
C VAL A 176 13.00 11.97 5.60
N ARG A 177 11.73 11.85 5.19
CA ARG A 177 10.66 12.77 5.56
C ARG A 177 9.68 12.07 6.47
N SER A 178 9.35 12.67 7.61
CA SER A 178 8.52 11.98 8.61
C SER A 178 7.69 12.95 9.46
N ARG A 179 6.49 12.52 9.85
CA ARG A 179 5.66 13.26 10.80
C ARG A 179 4.84 12.31 11.67
N THR A 180 4.85 12.58 12.98
CA THR A 180 4.07 11.85 13.98
C THR A 180 2.94 12.72 14.51
N TYR A 181 1.80 12.11 14.77
CA TYR A 181 0.61 12.72 15.32
C TYR A 181 0.07 11.88 16.45
N SER A 182 -0.12 12.50 17.61
CA SER A 182 -0.80 11.85 18.72
C SER A 182 -2.30 11.83 18.46
N LEU A 183 -2.97 10.74 18.81
CA LEU A 183 -4.43 10.65 18.77
C LEU A 183 -5.03 11.26 20.05
N ASP A 184 -4.79 12.56 20.27
CA ASP A 184 -5.25 13.35 21.42
C ASP A 184 -5.21 12.60 22.76
N ALA A 185 -6.36 12.44 23.43
CA ALA A 185 -6.51 11.77 24.73
C ALA A 185 -6.34 10.24 24.69
N HIS A 186 -6.06 9.66 23.53
CA HIS A 186 -5.89 8.22 23.38
C HIS A 186 -4.41 7.82 23.50
N PRO A 187 -4.12 6.60 24.00
CA PRO A 187 -2.76 6.10 24.18
C PRO A 187 -2.15 5.62 22.84
N TYR A 188 -2.34 6.39 21.77
CA TYR A 188 -1.96 6.00 20.42
C TYR A 188 -1.33 7.17 19.65
N ALA A 189 -0.43 6.84 18.73
CA ALA A 189 0.13 7.79 17.78
C ALA A 189 0.24 7.18 16.39
N MET A 190 0.10 8.04 15.39
CA MET A 190 0.25 7.73 13.99
C MET A 190 1.52 8.39 13.47
N ASN A 191 2.32 7.68 12.68
CA ASN A 191 3.47 8.26 12.01
C ASN A 191 3.49 7.88 10.53
N TYR A 192 3.87 8.85 9.73
CA TYR A 192 4.04 8.71 8.29
C TYR A 192 5.51 8.95 8.00
N THR A 193 6.11 8.06 7.24
CA THR A 193 7.53 8.18 6.88
C THR A 193 7.71 7.84 5.41
N LEU A 194 8.40 8.71 4.69
CA LEU A 194 9.04 8.42 3.41
C LEU A 194 10.54 8.30 3.68
N ARG A 195 11.15 7.25 3.17
CA ARG A 195 12.59 7.03 3.35
C ARG A 195 13.24 6.49 2.09
N ASP A 196 14.44 6.94 1.82
CA ASP A 196 15.30 6.34 0.82
C ASP A 196 15.65 4.90 1.22
N LEU A 197 15.70 4.05 0.21
CA LEU A 197 16.31 2.73 0.22
C LEU A 197 17.59 2.77 -0.60
N HIS A 198 18.49 1.83 -0.33
CA HIS A 198 19.82 1.77 -0.93
C HIS A 198 19.82 1.58 -2.46
N ASP A 199 18.71 1.12 -3.03
CA ASP A 199 18.60 0.81 -4.45
C ASP A 199 17.89 1.90 -5.28
N GLY A 200 17.86 3.16 -4.81
CA GLY A 200 17.17 4.24 -5.53
C GLY A 200 15.64 4.08 -5.53
N MET A 201 15.10 3.54 -4.45
CA MET A 201 13.66 3.44 -4.21
C MET A 201 13.30 4.27 -2.98
N VAL A 202 12.04 4.73 -2.91
CA VAL A 202 11.47 5.33 -1.71
C VAL A 202 10.48 4.37 -1.08
N GLN A 203 10.61 4.11 0.22
CA GLN A 203 9.60 3.41 0.99
C GLN A 203 8.68 4.39 1.70
N PHE A 204 7.39 4.30 1.42
CA PHE A 204 6.36 4.88 2.26
C PHE A 204 6.02 3.93 3.42
N GLN A 205 5.82 4.49 4.61
CA GLN A 205 5.42 3.78 5.81
C GLN A 205 4.28 4.52 6.51
N TYR A 206 3.31 3.75 6.96
CA TYR A 206 2.23 4.21 7.82
C TYR A 206 2.22 3.38 9.11
N ASN A 207 2.68 4.01 10.19
CA ASN A 207 2.95 3.39 11.48
C ASN A 207 1.86 3.76 12.49
N LEU A 208 1.38 2.77 13.24
CA LEU A 208 0.57 2.93 14.43
C LEU A 208 1.39 2.50 15.64
N TYR A 209 1.47 3.38 16.64
CA TYR A 209 2.15 3.14 17.90
C TYR A 209 1.16 3.17 19.06
N ALA A 210 1.34 2.26 20.02
CA ALA A 210 0.85 2.45 21.38
C ALA A 210 1.77 3.43 22.12
N ARG A 211 1.19 4.30 22.94
CA ARG A 211 1.90 5.18 23.86
C ARG A 211 1.69 4.69 25.28
N SER A 212 2.77 4.63 26.04
CA SER A 212 2.78 4.35 27.47
C SER A 212 3.75 5.31 28.15
N ASP A 213 3.72 5.36 29.48
CA ASP A 213 4.64 6.16 30.29
C ASP A 213 6.12 5.77 30.02
N ASN A 214 6.34 4.52 29.63
CA ASN A 214 7.67 3.95 29.35
C ASN A 214 8.09 4.10 27.88
N GLY A 215 7.31 4.79 27.03
CA GLY A 215 7.65 5.05 25.63
C GLY A 215 6.60 4.57 24.62
N GLN A 216 7.04 4.39 23.37
CA GLN A 216 6.20 4.01 22.24
C GLN A 216 6.51 2.61 21.74
N SER A 217 5.47 1.83 21.46
CA SER A 217 5.58 0.46 20.93
C SER A 217 4.87 0.36 19.58
N LEU A 218 5.55 -0.15 18.56
CA LEU A 218 4.96 -0.33 17.22
C LEU A 218 3.87 -1.42 17.29
N LEU A 219 2.64 -1.06 16.92
CA LEU A 219 1.53 -2.01 16.82
C LEU A 219 1.34 -2.48 15.39
N ALA A 220 1.45 -1.57 14.43
CA ALA A 220 1.36 -1.90 13.02
C ALA A 220 2.18 -0.95 12.16
N ARG A 221 2.73 -1.46 11.06
CA ARG A 221 3.30 -0.68 9.96
C ARG A 221 2.75 -1.21 8.67
N PHE A 222 2.24 -0.36 7.79
CA PHE A 222 1.96 -0.71 6.41
C PHE A 222 2.96 0.01 5.53
N TYR A 223 3.56 -0.68 4.57
CA TYR A 223 4.62 -0.09 3.76
C TYR A 223 4.57 -0.53 2.31
N TYR A 224 5.08 0.36 1.47
CA TYR A 224 5.08 0.25 0.02
C TYR A 224 6.37 0.86 -0.52
N ASN A 225 7.04 0.16 -1.44
CA ASN A 225 8.25 0.65 -2.09
C ASN A 225 7.91 1.18 -3.49
N ALA A 226 8.27 2.43 -3.77
CA ALA A 226 8.18 3.05 -5.08
C ALA A 226 9.57 3.17 -5.70
N ASP A 227 9.71 2.78 -6.96
CA ASP A 227 10.94 2.97 -7.76
C ASP A 227 10.91 4.26 -8.61
N SER A 228 9.75 4.91 -8.69
CA SER A 228 9.48 6.12 -9.47
C SER A 228 8.32 6.91 -8.86
N LEU A 229 8.25 8.21 -9.14
CA LEU A 229 7.15 9.06 -8.66
C LEU A 229 5.79 8.60 -9.20
N ALA A 230 5.76 8.08 -10.44
CA ALA A 230 4.56 7.50 -11.02
C ALA A 230 4.04 6.33 -10.17
N ASN A 231 4.90 5.38 -9.82
CA ASN A 231 4.51 4.23 -9.00
C ASN A 231 4.06 4.65 -7.59
N LEU A 232 4.75 5.62 -6.97
CA LEU A 232 4.33 6.20 -5.68
C LEU A 232 2.90 6.76 -5.73
N ARG A 233 2.52 7.37 -6.87
CA ARG A 233 1.21 7.95 -7.15
C ARG A 233 0.14 6.94 -7.55
N GLU A 234 0.50 5.72 -7.92
CA GLU A 234 -0.47 4.66 -8.22
C GLU A 234 -0.90 3.88 -6.97
N GLY A 235 -0.04 3.80 -5.95
CA GLY A 235 -0.30 3.01 -4.76
C GLY A 235 -1.49 3.53 -3.95
N MET A 236 -2.57 2.75 -3.85
CA MET A 236 -3.66 3.02 -2.92
C MET A 236 -3.88 1.81 -2.03
N PHE A 237 -3.75 1.99 -0.71
CA PHE A 237 -3.91 0.89 0.21
C PHE A 237 -4.59 1.26 1.52
N ALA A 238 -5.27 0.28 2.10
CA ALA A 238 -5.88 0.39 3.41
C ALA A 238 -5.41 -0.79 4.29
N GLY A 239 -4.59 -0.47 5.27
CA GLY A 239 -4.20 -1.36 6.34
C GLY A 239 -5.26 -1.41 7.45
N LYS A 240 -5.40 -2.55 8.12
CA LYS A 240 -6.15 -2.66 9.37
C LYS A 240 -5.35 -3.43 10.42
N TYR A 241 -5.28 -2.85 11.60
CA TYR A 241 -4.81 -3.50 12.81
C TYR A 241 -6.00 -3.81 13.72
N PHE A 242 -6.00 -4.99 14.33
CA PHE A 242 -7.09 -5.48 15.17
C PHE A 242 -6.64 -5.56 16.63
N ASP A 243 -6.80 -4.46 17.36
CA ASP A 243 -6.47 -4.39 18.78
C ASP A 243 -7.53 -5.15 19.61
N PRO A 244 -7.13 -6.08 20.49
CA PRO A 244 -8.08 -6.84 21.31
C PRO A 244 -8.95 -5.96 22.23
N LYS A 245 -8.41 -4.85 22.72
CA LYS A 245 -9.07 -3.95 23.67
C LYS A 245 -9.78 -2.81 22.95
N ASN A 246 -9.16 -2.24 21.93
CA ASN A 246 -9.59 -0.99 21.33
C ASN A 246 -10.17 -1.13 19.91
N GLY A 247 -10.29 -2.37 19.43
CA GLY A 247 -10.97 -2.68 18.18
C GLY A 247 -10.11 -2.40 16.96
N THR A 248 -10.75 -2.09 15.83
CA THR A 248 -10.05 -1.94 14.56
C THR A 248 -9.51 -0.53 14.37
N PHE A 249 -8.24 -0.43 14.02
CA PHE A 249 -7.60 0.77 13.50
C PHE A 249 -7.47 0.62 11.99
N LYS A 250 -8.04 1.55 11.21
CA LYS A 250 -7.89 1.57 9.75
C LYS A 250 -6.90 2.66 9.36
N LEU A 251 -5.87 2.27 8.62
CA LEU A 251 -4.76 3.11 8.19
C LEU A 251 -4.78 3.15 6.67
N VAL A 252 -5.31 4.23 6.10
CA VAL A 252 -5.49 4.37 4.66
C VAL A 252 -4.46 5.35 4.09
N TYR A 253 -3.78 4.89 3.03
CA TYR A 253 -2.91 5.68 2.19
C TYR A 253 -3.54 5.82 0.81
N TYR A 254 -3.56 7.06 0.33
CA TYR A 254 -3.66 7.36 -1.08
C TYR A 254 -2.83 8.61 -1.36
N PRO A 255 -2.10 8.63 -2.48
CA PRO A 255 -1.44 9.84 -2.95
C PRO A 255 -2.52 10.90 -3.20
N ALA A 256 -2.21 12.17 -2.94
CA ALA A 256 -3.12 13.26 -3.27
C ALA A 256 -3.15 13.43 -4.79
N MET A 257 -3.86 12.54 -5.48
CA MET A 257 -3.96 12.55 -6.94
C MET A 257 -4.49 13.89 -7.41
N GLY A 258 -3.72 14.61 -8.22
CA GLY A 258 -4.25 15.68 -9.08
C GLY A 258 -5.04 16.79 -8.38
N GLN A 259 -4.98 16.91 -7.05
CA GLN A 259 -5.50 18.09 -6.35
C GLN A 259 -4.47 19.19 -6.50
N THR A 260 -4.43 19.77 -7.70
CA THR A 260 -4.03 21.17 -7.82
C THR A 260 -4.90 21.97 -6.86
N GLU A 261 -4.34 23.02 -6.27
CA GLU A 261 -5.12 24.01 -5.54
C GLU A 261 -6.38 24.34 -6.37
N PRO A 262 -7.59 24.40 -5.78
CA PRO A 262 -8.73 24.95 -6.50
C PRO A 262 -8.27 26.29 -7.07
N PRO A 263 -8.53 26.62 -8.35
CA PRO A 263 -8.16 27.92 -8.88
C PRO A 263 -8.63 28.95 -7.85
N GLN A 264 -7.68 29.75 -7.34
CA GLN A 264 -8.01 30.83 -6.40
C GLN A 264 -9.19 31.55 -7.03
N ALA A 265 -10.36 31.49 -6.39
CA ALA A 265 -11.51 32.20 -6.88
C ALA A 265 -11.00 33.62 -7.11
N ALA A 266 -10.96 34.05 -8.38
CA ALA A 266 -10.59 35.40 -8.72
C ALA A 266 -11.38 36.27 -7.76
N SER A 267 -10.64 37.05 -6.96
CA SER A 267 -11.17 37.90 -5.88
C SER A 267 -12.56 38.33 -6.30
N SER A 268 -13.57 37.97 -5.51
CA SER A 268 -14.93 38.44 -5.68
C SER A 268 -14.89 39.97 -5.71
N LYS A 269 -14.68 40.52 -6.91
CA LYS A 269 -14.84 41.92 -7.17
C LYS A 269 -16.33 42.13 -7.16
N GLU A 270 -16.74 42.83 -6.10
CA GLU A 270 -17.88 43.71 -6.09
C GLU A 270 -19.23 43.01 -6.36
N ILE A 271 -19.81 42.53 -5.26
CA ILE A 271 -21.22 42.84 -5.03
C ILE A 271 -21.29 44.36 -4.86
N VAL A 272 -21.65 45.07 -5.93
CA VAL A 272 -22.13 46.45 -5.85
C VAL A 272 -23.55 46.48 -6.39
N ARG A 273 -24.47 46.52 -5.42
CA ARG A 273 -25.89 46.89 -5.42
C ARG A 273 -26.85 46.14 -6.33
#